data_AF-A0A531LMM8-F1
#
_entry.id   AF-A0A531LMM8-F1
#
_cell.length_a   1.000
_cell.length_b   1.000
_cell.length_c   1.000
_cell.angle_alpha   90.00
_cell.angle_beta   90.00
_cell.angle_gamma   90.00
#
_symmetry.space_group_name_H-M   'P 1'
#
loop_
_entity.id
_entity.type
_entity.pdbx_description
1 polymer ?
#
loop_
_entity_poly.entity_id
_entity_poly.type
_entity_poly.pdbx_seq_one_letter_code
_entity_poly.pdbx_strand_id
1 'polypeptide(L)'
;FYHGIPGAVGGALRMNAGANGVETRERVVEVRALDRKGNVQTLSNAEMGYAYRHSAAPTGLIFTSAVFEGFAEGKAAIKAAMEAVQNHRETVQPIREKTGGSTFK
;
A
#
# COMPACT_ATOMS: atom_id res chain seq x y z
N PHE A 1 -4.34 5.72 -6.15
CA PHE A 1 -3.54 6.22 -5.02
C PHE A 1 -2.11 5.67 -4.99
N TYR A 2 -1.86 4.37 -5.23
CA TYR A 2 -0.51 3.80 -5.21
C TYR A 2 0.50 4.43 -6.19
N HIS A 3 0.04 4.99 -7.31
CA HIS A 3 0.90 5.62 -8.32
C HIS A 3 1.86 6.70 -7.74
N GLY A 4 1.49 7.32 -6.62
CA GLY A 4 2.32 8.31 -5.91
C GLY A 4 3.14 7.75 -4.75
N ILE A 5 3.08 6.46 -4.42
CA ILE A 5 3.71 5.89 -3.22
C ILE A 5 4.95 5.09 -3.63
N PRO A 6 6.16 5.57 -3.32
CA PRO A 6 7.38 4.80 -3.59
C PRO A 6 7.53 3.63 -2.61
N GLY A 7 8.06 2.51 -3.09
CA GLY A 7 8.33 1.31 -2.30
C GLY A 7 7.76 0.05 -2.92
N ALA A 8 7.92 -1.07 -2.21
CA ALA A 8 7.38 -2.36 -2.62
C ALA A 8 6.01 -2.64 -1.98
N VAL A 9 5.23 -3.52 -2.60
CA VAL A 9 3.91 -3.95 -2.09
C VAL A 9 3.99 -4.45 -0.64
N GLY A 10 5.01 -5.23 -0.27
CA GLY A 10 5.19 -5.69 1.12
C GLY A 10 5.27 -4.55 2.14
N GLY A 11 5.96 -3.45 1.80
CA GLY A 11 6.00 -2.26 2.65
C GLY A 11 4.62 -1.58 2.74
N ALA A 12 3.90 -1.51 1.63
CA ALA A 12 2.54 -0.96 1.59
C ALA A 12 1.54 -1.79 2.42
N LEU A 13 1.68 -3.11 2.41
CA LEU A 13 0.92 -4.04 3.25
C LEU A 13 1.26 -3.89 4.73
N ARG A 14 2.51 -3.65 5.08
CA ARG A 14 2.92 -3.47 6.49
C ARG A 14 2.46 -2.14 7.07
N MET A 15 2.60 -1.08 6.28
CA MET A 15 2.40 0.30 6.74
C MET A 15 1.00 0.82 6.46
N ASN A 16 0.06 0.00 5.98
CA ASN A 16 -1.23 0.45 5.47
C ASN A 16 -1.07 1.72 4.59
N ALA A 17 -0.19 1.62 3.59
CA ALA A 17 0.21 2.80 2.83
C ALA A 17 -1.01 3.46 2.19
N GLY A 18 -1.09 4.79 2.31
CA GLY A 18 -2.25 5.53 1.84
C GLY A 18 -1.91 6.94 1.43
N ALA A 19 -2.65 7.44 0.44
CA ALA A 19 -2.52 8.78 -0.10
C ALA A 19 -3.84 9.14 -0.80
N ASN A 20 -4.14 10.44 -0.91
CA ASN A 20 -5.33 10.92 -1.62
C ASN A 20 -6.63 10.28 -1.12
N GLY A 21 -6.78 10.13 0.21
CA GLY A 21 -8.00 9.63 0.85
C GLY A 21 -8.25 8.12 0.76
N VAL A 22 -7.28 7.34 0.24
CA VAL A 22 -7.39 5.87 0.14
C VAL A 22 -6.14 5.23 0.72
N GLU A 23 -6.29 4.10 1.40
CA GLU A 23 -5.20 3.30 1.96
C GLU A 23 -5.20 1.87 1.38
N THR A 24 -4.22 1.06 1.80
CA THR A 24 -4.09 -0.33 1.37
C THR A 24 -5.29 -1.17 1.81
N ARG A 25 -5.81 -0.93 3.01
CA ARG A 25 -6.94 -1.69 3.58
C ARG A 25 -8.21 -1.59 2.74
N GLU A 26 -8.40 -0.54 1.93
CA GLU A 26 -9.57 -0.42 1.07
C GLU A 26 -9.49 -1.28 -0.19
N ARG A 27 -8.32 -1.86 -0.51
CA ARG A 27 -8.09 -2.65 -1.74
C ARG A 27 -7.61 -4.06 -1.51
N VAL A 28 -6.91 -4.34 -0.41
CA VAL A 28 -6.37 -5.69 -0.17
C VAL A 28 -7.49 -6.63 0.26
N VAL A 29 -7.48 -7.84 -0.30
CA VAL A 29 -8.43 -8.91 0.06
C VAL A 29 -7.71 -9.95 0.92
N GLU A 30 -6.53 -10.36 0.45
CA GLU A 30 -5.75 -11.45 1.03
C GLU A 30 -4.25 -11.12 0.97
N VAL A 31 -3.51 -11.52 2.00
CA VAL A 31 -2.05 -11.41 2.07
C VAL A 31 -1.46 -12.78 2.37
N ARG A 32 -0.49 -13.21 1.57
CA ARG A 32 0.29 -14.42 1.82
C ARG A 32 1.65 -14.04 2.42
N ALA A 33 2.05 -14.76 3.45
CA ALA A 33 3.27 -14.51 4.19
C ALA A 33 4.01 -15.81 4.54
N LEU A 34 5.29 -15.67 4.84
CA LEU A 34 6.11 -16.69 5.49
C LEU A 34 6.46 -16.24 6.90
N ASP A 35 6.41 -17.15 7.86
CA ASP A 35 7.06 -16.93 9.15
C ASP A 35 8.57 -17.24 9.08
N ARG A 36 9.28 -16.99 10.19
CA ARG A 36 10.72 -17.27 10.28
C ARG A 36 11.09 -18.76 10.27
N LYS A 37 10.11 -19.64 10.44
CA LYS A 37 10.27 -21.10 10.35
C LYS A 37 9.98 -21.63 8.94
N GLY A 38 9.56 -20.76 8.01
CA GLY A 38 9.21 -21.11 6.64
C GLY A 38 7.76 -21.57 6.45
N ASN A 39 6.91 -21.43 7.47
CA ASN A 39 5.50 -21.79 7.34
C ASN A 39 4.75 -20.70 6.56
N VAL A 40 3.92 -21.13 5.62
CA VAL A 40 3.03 -20.25 4.87
C VAL A 40 1.82 -19.89 5.72
N GLN A 41 1.50 -18.61 5.75
CA GLN A 41 0.27 -18.07 6.33
C GLN A 41 -0.49 -17.28 5.27
N THR A 42 -1.81 -17.33 5.34
CA THR A 42 -2.72 -16.51 4.55
C THR A 42 -3.54 -15.68 5.54
N LEU A 43 -3.51 -14.36 5.39
CA LEU A 43 -4.23 -13.41 6.22
C LEU A 43 -5.26 -12.68 5.38
N SER A 44 -6.50 -12.64 5.85
CA SER A 44 -7.53 -11.76 5.33
C SER A 44 -7.25 -10.30 5.69
N ASN A 45 -7.95 -9.37 5.03
CA ASN A 45 -7.92 -7.95 5.38
C ASN A 45 -8.23 -7.69 6.87
N ALA A 46 -9.23 -8.39 7.43
CA ALA A 46 -9.60 -8.26 8.83
C ALA A 46 -8.47 -8.70 9.77
N GLU A 47 -7.80 -9.82 9.46
CA GLU A 47 -6.68 -10.35 10.24
C GLU A 47 -5.42 -9.48 10.16
N MET A 48 -5.26 -8.69 9.09
CA MET A 48 -4.18 -7.70 9.01
C MET A 48 -4.32 -6.57 10.03
N GLY A 49 -5.52 -6.34 10.58
CA GLY A 49 -5.77 -5.41 11.69
C GLY A 49 -5.28 -3.99 11.37
N TYR A 50 -5.71 -3.43 10.25
CA TYR A 50 -5.22 -2.15 9.75
C TYR A 50 -5.68 -0.94 10.57
N ALA A 51 -4.75 -0.02 10.82
CA ALA A 51 -5.00 1.32 11.36
C ALA A 51 -4.15 2.35 10.59
N TYR A 52 -4.29 3.64 10.92
CA TYR A 52 -3.53 4.70 10.24
C TYR A 52 -2.02 4.44 10.36
N ARG A 53 -1.38 4.21 9.21
CA ARG A 53 0.05 3.89 9.07
C ARG A 53 0.51 2.64 9.82
N HIS A 54 -0.37 1.67 10.01
CA HIS A 54 -0.09 0.49 10.84
C HIS A 54 -0.87 -0.76 10.39
N SER A 55 -0.29 -1.94 10.62
CA SER A 55 -0.97 -3.23 10.58
C SER A 55 -0.61 -4.02 11.84
N ALA A 56 -1.57 -4.80 12.36
CA ALA A 56 -1.37 -5.68 13.51
C ALA A 56 -0.70 -7.02 13.15
N ALA A 57 -0.40 -7.24 11.86
CA ALA A 57 0.27 -8.44 11.38
C ALA A 57 1.60 -8.67 12.12
N PRO A 58 1.88 -9.90 12.61
CA PRO A 58 3.06 -10.18 13.42
C PRO A 58 4.38 -9.69 12.81
N THR A 59 5.27 -9.13 13.65
CA THR A 59 6.48 -8.46 13.17
C THR A 59 7.39 -9.36 12.34
N GLY A 60 7.42 -10.67 12.66
CA GLY A 60 8.28 -11.65 12.01
C GLY A 60 7.81 -12.15 10.65
N LEU A 61 6.61 -11.79 10.19
CA LEU A 61 6.09 -12.22 8.90
C LEU A 61 6.78 -11.51 7.73
N ILE A 62 7.09 -12.28 6.69
CA ILE A 62 7.62 -11.81 5.41
C ILE A 62 6.52 -11.97 4.36
N PHE A 63 5.97 -10.87 3.86
CA PHE A 63 4.92 -10.93 2.84
C PHE A 63 5.47 -11.35 1.49
N THR A 64 4.84 -12.33 0.85
CA THR A 64 5.27 -12.91 -0.43
C THR A 64 4.34 -12.56 -1.58
N SER A 65 3.05 -12.37 -1.32
CA SER A 65 2.06 -11.94 -2.32
C SER A 65 0.83 -11.34 -1.65
N ALA A 66 0.00 -10.64 -2.43
CA ALA A 66 -1.30 -10.18 -1.99
C ALA A 66 -2.29 -10.18 -3.15
N VAL A 67 -3.57 -10.36 -2.83
CA VAL A 67 -4.70 -10.20 -3.74
C VAL A 67 -5.34 -8.85 -3.46
N PHE A 68 -5.60 -8.10 -4.52
CA PHE A 68 -6.27 -6.81 -4.45
C PHE A 68 -7.56 -6.83 -5.25
N GLU A 69 -8.54 -6.07 -4.79
CA GLU A 69 -9.80 -5.85 -5.48
C GLU A 69 -9.86 -4.41 -6.00
N GLY A 70 -9.98 -4.33 -7.32
CA GLY A 70 -10.31 -3.09 -8.02
C GLY A 70 -11.82 -2.95 -8.23
N PHE A 71 -12.19 -1.94 -8.98
CA PHE A 71 -13.56 -1.74 -9.44
C PHE A 71 -13.52 -1.48 -10.94
N ALA A 72 -14.58 -1.85 -11.64
CA ALA A 72 -14.70 -1.59 -13.06
C ALA A 72 -14.90 -0.09 -13.29
N GLU A 73 -14.08 0.51 -14.15
CA GLU A 73 -14.18 1.90 -14.56
C GLU A 73 -13.57 2.08 -15.96
N GLY A 74 -13.97 3.14 -16.66
CA GLY A 74 -13.43 3.46 -17.98
C GLY A 74 -11.93 3.73 -17.93
N LYS A 75 -11.17 3.10 -18.84
CA LYS A 75 -9.70 3.26 -18.94
C LYS A 75 -9.23 4.71 -18.93
N ALA A 76 -9.94 5.60 -19.63
CA ALA A 76 -9.60 7.02 -19.69
C ALA A 76 -9.73 7.72 -18.33
N ALA A 77 -10.79 7.41 -17.57
CA ALA A 77 -11.00 7.95 -16.23
C ALA A 77 -9.93 7.45 -15.25
N ILE A 78 -9.62 6.15 -15.27
CA ILE A 78 -8.56 5.56 -14.45
C ILE A 78 -7.21 6.24 -14.74
N LYS A 79 -6.86 6.41 -16.03
CA LYS A 79 -5.61 7.06 -16.44
C LYS A 79 -5.54 8.51 -15.95
N ALA A 80 -6.62 9.28 -16.12
CA ALA A 80 -6.68 10.65 -15.64
C ALA A 80 -6.51 10.74 -14.12
N ALA A 81 -7.12 9.83 -13.36
CA ALA A 81 -6.95 9.75 -11.91
C ALA A 81 -5.51 9.40 -11.50
N MET A 82 -4.84 8.49 -12.23
CA MET A 82 -3.43 8.17 -12.00
C MET A 82 -2.50 9.36 -12.28
N GLU A 83 -2.75 10.08 -13.38
CA GLU A 83 -1.98 11.28 -13.77
C GLU A 83 -2.17 12.41 -12.74
N ALA A 84 -3.39 12.63 -12.25
CA ALA A 84 -3.65 13.60 -11.19
C ALA A 84 -2.86 13.30 -9.90
N VAL A 85 -2.74 12.02 -9.50
CA VAL A 85 -1.93 11.61 -8.36
C VAL A 85 -0.44 11.89 -8.59
N GLN A 86 0.06 11.62 -9.80
CA GLN A 86 1.45 11.91 -10.14
C GLN A 86 1.73 13.41 -10.09
N ASN A 87 0.93 14.20 -10.80
CA ASN A 87 1.09 15.66 -10.87
C ASN A 87 1.02 16.29 -9.49
N HIS A 88 0.07 15.86 -8.64
CA HIS A 88 -0.01 16.34 -7.28
C HIS A 88 1.29 16.08 -6.51
N ARG A 89 1.81 14.85 -6.55
CA ARG A 89 3.08 14.50 -5.89
C ARG A 89 4.25 15.33 -6.41
N GLU A 90 4.37 15.52 -7.72
CA GLU A 90 5.46 16.31 -8.32
C GLU A 90 5.44 17.77 -7.87
N THR A 91 4.25 18.33 -7.63
CA THR A 91 4.10 19.73 -7.18
C THR A 91 4.35 19.95 -5.70
N VAL A 92 4.11 18.96 -4.84
CA VAL A 92 4.11 19.15 -3.37
C VAL A 92 5.21 18.39 -2.64
N GLN A 93 5.97 17.52 -3.32
CA GLN A 93 7.03 16.72 -2.72
C GLN A 93 8.36 16.87 -3.47
N PRO A 94 9.51 16.82 -2.76
CA PRO A 94 10.84 16.83 -3.37
C PRO A 94 11.15 15.47 -4.05
N ILE A 95 10.62 15.25 -5.25
CA ILE A 95 10.75 13.98 -5.98
C ILE A 95 12.14 13.72 -6.58
N ARG A 96 12.99 14.75 -6.70
CA ARG A 96 14.34 14.66 -7.28
C ARG A 96 15.44 14.45 -6.24
N GLU A 97 15.08 14.46 -4.96
CA GLU A 97 16.01 14.30 -3.85
C GLU A 97 15.75 12.98 -3.11
N LYS A 98 16.77 12.46 -2.42
CA LYS A 98 16.62 11.26 -1.60
C LYS A 98 15.97 11.63 -0.28
N THR A 99 14.77 11.12 -0.03
CA THR A 99 14.05 11.32 1.24
C THR A 99 13.48 10.00 1.75
N GLY A 100 13.19 9.92 3.05
CA GLY A 100 12.47 8.80 3.68
C GLY A 100 10.95 8.94 3.62
N GLY A 101 10.42 9.96 2.94
CA GLY A 101 9.01 10.38 3.04
C GLY A 101 8.76 11.35 4.21
N SER A 102 7.50 11.48 4.61
CA SER A 102 7.08 12.36 5.70
C SER A 102 7.70 11.93 7.05
N THR A 103 8.46 12.83 7.67
CA THR A 103 9.16 12.57 8.94
C THR A 103 8.23 12.57 10.16
N PHE A 104 7.16 13.36 10.11
CA PHE A 104 6.23 13.54 11.22
C PHE A 104 4.82 13.06 10.84
N LYS A 105 4.05 12.65 11.86
CA LYS A 105 2.63 12.30 11.75
C LYS A 105 1.76 13.54 11.83
#